data_AF-A0A521BYZ1-F1
#
_entry.id   AF-A0A521BYZ1-F1
#
_cell.length_a   1.000
_cell.length_b   1.000
_cell.length_c   1.000
_cell.angle_alpha   90.00
_cell.angle_beta   90.00
_cell.angle_gamma   90.00
#
_symmetry.space_group_name_H-M   'P 1'
#
loop_
_entity.id
_entity.type
_entity.pdbx_description
1 polymer ?
#
loop_
_entity_poly.entity_id
_entity_poly.type
_entity_poly.pdbx_seq_one_letter_code
_entity_poly.pdbx_strand_id
1 'polypeptide(L)'
;GKPKISKQGSKYIRRAMFMPAGVVVRMGKGPTYALYERLVGTHNIKMKGHVAVQKKLLTYMYTLWNNGQAYDPQVIKAHQATHKKSSPAKGKATVDTSHAKAS
;
A
#
# COMPACT_ATOMS: atom_id res chain seq x y z
N GLY A 1 -2.71 32.54 -5.59
CA GLY A 1 -3.53 31.32 -5.42
C GLY A 1 -2.99 30.19 -6.28
N LYS A 2 -2.20 29.29 -5.70
CA LYS A 2 -1.78 28.03 -6.35
C LYS A 2 -2.47 26.88 -5.62
N PRO A 3 -3.13 25.95 -6.31
CA PRO A 3 -3.76 24.81 -5.66
C PRO A 3 -2.68 23.98 -4.94
N LYS A 4 -2.79 23.88 -3.62
CA LYS A 4 -1.91 23.05 -2.80
C LYS A 4 -2.24 21.60 -3.11
N ILE A 5 -1.28 20.87 -3.68
CA ILE A 5 -1.42 19.42 -3.88
C ILE A 5 -1.61 18.76 -2.52
N SER A 6 -2.83 18.30 -2.23
CA SER A 6 -3.13 17.67 -0.94
C SER A 6 -2.59 16.25 -0.94
N LYS A 7 -2.05 15.80 0.20
CA LYS A 7 -1.66 14.38 0.41
C LYS A 7 -2.83 13.41 0.28
N GLN A 8 -4.06 13.93 0.23
CA GLN A 8 -5.30 13.18 0.09
C GLN A 8 -5.56 12.73 -1.35
N GLY A 9 -4.95 13.38 -2.35
CA GLY A 9 -5.11 13.07 -3.77
C GLY A 9 -6.43 13.56 -4.39
N SER A 10 -6.56 13.45 -5.71
CA SER A 10 -7.72 13.93 -6.46
C SER A 10 -8.98 13.09 -6.22
N LYS A 11 -10.07 13.76 -5.81
CA LYS A 11 -11.40 13.13 -5.63
C LYS A 11 -11.94 12.53 -6.93
N TYR A 12 -11.61 13.15 -8.07
CA TYR A 12 -12.07 12.72 -9.38
C TYR A 12 -11.39 11.41 -9.79
N ILE A 13 -10.08 11.30 -9.55
CA ILE A 13 -9.32 10.07 -9.84
C ILE A 13 -9.83 8.91 -8.97
N ARG A 14 -10.10 9.15 -7.67
CA ARG A 14 -10.67 8.11 -6.79
C ARG A 14 -12.02 7.60 -7.30
N ARG A 15 -12.89 8.50 -7.78
CA ARG A 15 -14.19 8.12 -8.37
C ARG A 15 -14.00 7.33 -9.66
N ALA A 16 -13.12 7.76 -10.56
CA ALA A 16 -12.81 7.05 -11.80
C ALA A 16 -12.23 5.64 -11.54
N MET A 17 -11.43 5.49 -10.48
CA MET A 17 -10.81 4.21 -10.09
C MET A 17 -11.72 3.28 -9.29
N PHE A 18 -12.95 3.69 -8.95
CA PHE A 18 -13.86 2.85 -8.15
C PHE A 18 -14.20 1.54 -8.85
N MET A 19 -14.72 1.60 -10.08
CA MET A 19 -15.08 0.41 -10.87
C MET A 19 -13.86 -0.46 -11.20
N PRO A 20 -12.75 0.08 -11.75
CA PRO A 20 -11.55 -0.71 -12.05
C PRO A 20 -11.00 -1.47 -10.85
N ALA A 21 -10.87 -0.81 -9.70
CA ALA A 21 -10.40 -1.49 -8.49
C ALA A 21 -11.42 -2.51 -7.97
N GLY A 22 -12.72 -2.26 -8.12
CA GLY A 22 -13.77 -3.22 -7.77
C GLY A 22 -13.75 -4.50 -8.63
N VAL A 23 -13.39 -4.40 -9.91
CA VAL A 23 -13.20 -5.58 -10.77
C VAL A 23 -11.99 -6.39 -10.32
N VAL A 24 -10.87 -5.74 -10.02
CA VAL A 24 -9.65 -6.39 -9.53
C VAL A 24 -9.90 -7.12 -8.21
N VAL A 25 -10.64 -6.51 -7.29
CA VAL A 25 -11.00 -7.15 -6.01
C VAL A 25 -11.94 -8.34 -6.24
N ARG A 26 -12.91 -8.21 -7.15
CA ARG A 26 -13.84 -9.31 -7.50
C ARG A 26 -13.15 -10.51 -8.14
N MET A 27 -12.08 -10.30 -8.91
CA MET A 27 -11.31 -11.40 -9.50
C MET A 27 -10.66 -12.31 -8.44
N GLY A 28 -10.49 -11.84 -7.20
CA GLY A 28 -10.02 -12.66 -6.07
C GLY A 28 -8.59 -13.19 -6.23
N LYS A 29 -7.80 -12.62 -7.13
CA LYS A 29 -6.48 -13.14 -7.52
C LYS A 29 -5.46 -12.02 -7.66
N GLY A 30 -4.21 -12.38 -7.43
CA GLY A 30 -3.05 -11.52 -7.72
C GLY A 30 -2.58 -10.65 -6.54
N PRO A 31 -1.47 -9.93 -6.74
CA PRO A 31 -0.78 -9.19 -5.68
C PRO A 31 -1.59 -8.03 -5.09
N THR A 32 -2.47 -7.40 -5.88
CA THR A 32 -3.35 -6.31 -5.44
C THR A 32 -4.49 -6.81 -4.56
N TYR A 33 -5.02 -8.01 -4.83
CA TYR A 33 -6.04 -8.63 -4.00
C TYR A 33 -5.49 -9.07 -2.64
N ALA A 34 -4.29 -9.66 -2.60
CA ALA A 34 -3.63 -10.02 -1.35
C ALA A 34 -3.41 -8.81 -0.42
N LEU A 35 -3.11 -7.63 -1.00
CA LEU A 35 -3.03 -6.38 -0.25
C LEU A 35 -4.41 -5.98 0.33
N TYR A 36 -5.48 -6.12 -0.44
CA TYR A 36 -6.84 -5.84 0.00
C TYR A 36 -7.24 -6.74 1.17
N GLU A 37 -7.06 -8.06 1.05
CA GLU A 37 -7.39 -9.01 2.12
C GLU A 37 -6.63 -8.70 3.40
N ARG A 38 -5.32 -8.43 3.32
CA ARG A 38 -4.52 -8.06 4.50
C ARG A 38 -5.08 -6.81 5.21
N LEU A 39 -5.43 -5.78 4.44
CA LEU A 39 -5.92 -4.51 5.00
C LEU A 39 -7.31 -4.66 5.61
N VAL A 40 -8.20 -5.42 4.95
CA VAL A 40 -9.54 -5.69 5.46
C VAL A 40 -9.47 -6.59 6.69
N GLY A 41 -8.63 -7.62 6.70
CA GLY A 41 -8.44 -8.47 7.88
C GLY A 41 -7.85 -7.75 9.10
N THR A 42 -7.02 -6.71 8.87
CA THR A 42 -6.41 -5.94 9.97
C THR A 42 -7.36 -4.88 10.54
N HIS A 43 -8.11 -4.18 9.68
CA HIS A 43 -8.89 -3.02 10.10
C HIS A 43 -10.41 -3.22 10.05
N ASN A 44 -10.90 -4.31 9.45
CA ASN A 44 -12.32 -4.59 9.19
C ASN A 44 -13.08 -3.51 8.39
N ILE A 45 -12.37 -2.55 7.79
CA ILE A 45 -12.96 -1.46 7.02
C ILE A 45 -12.70 -1.67 5.53
N LYS A 46 -13.70 -2.20 4.82
CA LYS A 46 -13.66 -2.52 3.39
C LYS A 46 -13.20 -1.34 2.53
N MET A 47 -13.65 -0.13 2.87
CA MET A 47 -13.32 1.07 2.10
C MET A 47 -11.84 1.46 2.20
N LYS A 48 -11.16 1.20 3.33
CA LYS A 48 -9.72 1.43 3.47
C LYS A 48 -8.92 0.51 2.54
N GLY A 49 -9.31 -0.76 2.49
CA GLY A 49 -8.74 -1.72 1.54
C GLY A 49 -8.97 -1.28 0.09
N HIS A 50 -10.19 -0.86 -0.24
CA HIS A 50 -10.54 -0.46 -1.61
C HIS A 50 -9.77 0.78 -2.07
N VAL A 51 -9.62 1.80 -1.20
CA VAL A 51 -8.84 3.01 -1.49
C VAL A 51 -7.35 2.69 -1.67
N ALA A 52 -6.81 1.74 -0.90
CA ALA A 52 -5.44 1.28 -1.07
C ALA A 52 -5.23 0.58 -2.44
N VAL A 53 -6.18 -0.26 -2.87
CA VAL A 53 -6.14 -0.89 -4.20
C VAL A 53 -6.21 0.16 -5.31
N GLN A 54 -7.12 1.14 -5.22
CA GLN A 54 -7.22 2.25 -6.19
C GLN A 54 -5.88 2.96 -6.38
N LYS A 55 -5.23 3.34 -5.27
CA LYS A 55 -3.92 4.01 -5.30
C LYS A 55 -2.87 3.13 -5.95
N LYS A 56 -2.80 1.85 -5.57
CA LYS A 56 -1.77 0.93 -6.05
C LYS A 56 -1.92 0.61 -7.53
N LEU A 57 -3.16 0.42 -7.98
CA LEU A 57 -3.50 0.18 -9.37
C LEU A 57 -3.12 1.37 -10.25
N LEU A 58 -3.44 2.60 -9.80
CA LEU A 58 -3.06 3.82 -10.50
C LEU A 58 -1.54 3.96 -10.63
N THR A 59 -0.79 3.62 -9.58
CA THR A 59 0.68 3.63 -9.65
C THR A 59 1.20 2.67 -10.72
N TYR A 60 0.67 1.45 -10.78
CA TYR A 60 1.08 0.48 -11.81
C TYR A 60 0.75 0.97 -13.21
N MET A 61 -0.46 1.49 -13.43
CA MET A 61 -0.84 2.05 -14.72
C MET A 61 0.14 3.15 -15.16
N TYR A 62 0.49 4.06 -14.25
CA TYR A 62 1.45 5.14 -14.55
C TYR A 62 2.85 4.61 -14.87
N THR A 63 3.38 3.66 -14.09
CA THR A 63 4.72 3.11 -14.33
C THR A 63 4.79 2.31 -15.62
N LEU A 64 3.76 1.51 -15.91
CA LEU A 64 3.71 0.70 -17.14
C LEU A 64 3.59 1.59 -18.36
N TRP A 65 2.72 2.61 -18.28
CA TRP A 65 2.55 3.60 -19.35
C TRP A 65 3.86 4.32 -19.65
N ASN A 66 4.57 4.77 -18.62
CA ASN A 66 5.80 5.53 -18.81
C ASN A 66 6.97 4.66 -19.33
N ASN A 67 6.97 3.36 -19.01
CA ASN A 67 8.02 2.44 -19.42
C ASN A 67 7.69 1.65 -20.69
N GLY A 68 6.45 1.75 -21.21
CA GLY A 68 5.98 0.96 -22.35
C GLY A 68 5.92 -0.55 -22.08
N GLN A 69 5.75 -0.96 -20.82
CA GLN A 69 5.80 -2.37 -20.41
C GLN A 69 4.41 -2.97 -20.21
N ALA A 70 4.26 -4.25 -20.57
CA ALA A 70 3.05 -5.01 -20.31
C ALA A 70 2.91 -5.33 -18.80
N TYR A 71 1.67 -5.52 -18.35
CA TYR A 71 1.39 -5.89 -16.96
C TYR A 71 1.77 -7.35 -16.69
N ASP A 72 2.77 -7.55 -15.83
CA ASP A 72 3.13 -8.86 -15.29
C ASP A 72 2.95 -8.90 -13.74
N PRO A 73 2.04 -9.75 -13.23
CA PRO A 73 1.88 -9.98 -11.80
C PRO A 73 3.15 -10.43 -11.07
N GLN A 74 4.08 -11.11 -11.73
CA GLN A 74 5.30 -11.63 -11.11
C GLN A 74 6.30 -10.53 -10.80
N VAL A 75 6.47 -9.58 -11.72
CA VAL A 75 7.27 -8.36 -11.51
C VAL A 75 6.80 -7.63 -10.25
N ILE A 76 5.49 -7.49 -10.09
CA ILE A 76 4.89 -6.84 -8.92
C ILE A 76 5.19 -7.60 -7.62
N LYS A 77 5.12 -8.93 -7.63
CA LYS A 77 5.46 -9.75 -6.44
C LYS A 77 6.94 -9.61 -6.07
N ALA A 78 7.84 -9.59 -7.06
CA ALA A 78 9.27 -9.38 -6.84
C ALA A 78 9.54 -8.02 -6.15
N HIS A 79 8.92 -6.93 -6.63
CA HIS A 79 9.02 -5.61 -6.00
C HIS A 79 8.41 -5.54 -4.59
N GLN A 80 7.44 -6.40 -4.25
CA GLN A 80 6.93 -6.48 -2.87
C GLN A 80 7.88 -7.22 -1.93
N ALA A 81 8.57 -8.24 -2.45
CA ALA A 81 9.55 -9.00 -1.66
C ALA A 81 10.77 -8.15 -1.27
N THR A 82 11.22 -7.24 -2.15
CA THR A 82 12.34 -6.33 -1.85
C THR A 82 11.99 -5.35 -0.73
N HIS A 83 10.79 -4.77 -0.74
CA HIS A 83 10.33 -3.85 0.32
C HIS A 83 10.05 -4.52 1.67
N LYS A 84 9.77 -5.83 1.69
CA LYS A 84 9.50 -6.55 2.95
C LYS A 84 10.77 -6.75 3.80
N LYS A 85 11.96 -6.69 3.19
CA LYS A 85 13.26 -6.87 3.88
C LYS A 85 13.74 -5.63 4.66
N SER A 86 13.11 -4.46 4.49
CA SER A 86 13.58 -3.19 5.09
C SER A 86 12.77 -2.72 6.31
N SER A 87 11.95 -3.57 6.93
CA SER A 87 11.42 -3.25 8.28
C SER A 87 12.40 -3.80 9.32
N PRO A 88 13.04 -2.96 10.16
CA PRO A 88 13.88 -3.46 11.24
C PRO A 88 13.00 -4.33 12.14
N ALA A 89 13.47 -5.55 12.42
CA ALA A 89 12.90 -6.38 13.46
C ALA A 89 12.74 -5.52 14.71
N LYS A 90 11.57 -5.58 15.37
CA LYS A 90 11.32 -4.91 16.65
C LYS A 90 12.53 -5.15 17.57
N GLY A 91 13.39 -4.15 17.71
CA GLY A 91 14.41 -4.13 18.74
C GLY A 91 13.68 -4.18 20.07
N LYS A 92 14.01 -5.17 20.90
CA LYS A 92 13.63 -5.19 22.30
C LYS A 92 14.21 -3.91 22.91
N ALA A 93 13.36 -2.99 23.34
CA ALA A 93 13.80 -1.86 24.15
C ALA A 93 14.22 -2.43 25.52
N THR A 94 15.48 -2.78 25.66
CA THR A 94 16.08 -3.02 26.98
C THR A 94 16.39 -1.65 27.57
N VAL A 95 15.51 -1.15 28.43
CA VAL A 95 15.82 0.00 29.28
C VAL A 95 16.67 -0.54 30.45
N ASP A 96 17.98 -0.41 30.34
CA ASP A 96 18.89 -0.67 31.45
C ASP A 96 18.60 0.33 32.57
N THR A 97 17.83 -0.12 33.56
CA THR A 97 17.65 0.59 34.83
C THR A 97 18.67 0.05 35.81
N SER A 98 19.92 0.46 35.66
CA SER A 98 20.97 0.19 36.64
C SER A 98 21.70 1.47 36.99
N HIS A 99 21.45 1.91 38.22
CA HIS A 99 22.21 2.88 39.02
C HIS A 99 21.84 4.36 38.93
N ALA A 100 20.64 4.71 39.40
CA ALA A 100 20.47 5.90 40.23
C ALA A 100 20.29 5.43 41.69
N LYS A 101 21.39 5.31 42.44
CA LYS A 101 21.35 5.16 43.90
C LYS A 101 22.13 6.32 44.52
N ALA A 102 21.35 7.18 45.17
CA ALA A 102 21.63 8.06 46.29
C ALA A 102 23.09 8.26 46.72
N SER A 103 23.54 9.51 46.70
CA SER A 103 24.19 10.18 47.82
C SER A 103 23.93 11.68 47.71
#